data_AF-A0A383EFE3-F1
#
_entry.id   AF-A0A383EFE3-F1
#
_cell.length_a   1.000
_cell.length_b   1.000
_cell.length_c   1.000
_cell.angle_alpha   90.00
_cell.angle_beta   90.00
_cell.angle_gamma   90.00
#
_symmetry.space_group_name_H-M   'P 1'
#
loop_
_entity.id
_entity.type
_entity.pdbx_description
1 polymer ?
#
loop_
_entity_poly.entity_id
_entity_poly.type
_entity_poly.pdbx_seq_one_letter_code
_entity_poly.pdbx_strand_id
1 'polypeptide(L)'
;AYREATHLHESLHLTQKFVGPANELEAYSLNIISDPRFLLLNFPYFEDTIKTFFIENFSEVLNSFYARPIREQLFVPKETQWFLAPFNEDQLMHLRQAINIIAPLLNEVSRLNRNYPKELAYLSEQTGNPALLLEIVAAKQLPIPDSGVSEETRRKAFSFFDLQMNNKDNIRLGYKINRKKEAFLFIQNQLMIKDPVIHLRLYFEYLKKSFVKSDGKINVQIAEGEDFNSY
;
A
#
# COMPACT_ATOMS: atom_id res chain seq x y z
N ALA A 1 15.07 -13.75 17.59
CA ALA A 1 15.64 -12.41 17.80
C ALA A 1 15.63 -11.67 16.47
N TYR A 2 15.13 -10.43 16.43
CA TYR A 2 14.78 -9.63 15.25
C TYR A 2 15.94 -9.25 14.30
N ARG A 3 17.10 -9.93 14.37
CA ARG A 3 18.29 -9.72 13.50
C ARG A 3 18.52 -8.24 13.15
N GLU A 4 18.55 -7.39 14.17
CA GLU A 4 18.79 -5.94 14.05
C GLU A 4 17.75 -5.14 13.22
N ALA A 5 16.66 -5.74 12.73
CA ALA A 5 15.69 -5.08 11.86
C ALA A 5 15.04 -3.84 12.50
N THR A 6 14.73 -3.89 13.79
CA THR A 6 14.28 -2.71 14.55
C THR A 6 15.38 -1.64 14.59
N HIS A 7 16.64 -2.01 14.83
CA HIS A 7 17.74 -1.05 14.81
C HIS A 7 17.99 -0.48 13.41
N LEU A 8 17.79 -1.25 12.34
CA LEU A 8 17.89 -0.80 10.95
C LEU A 8 16.71 0.11 10.56
N HIS A 9 15.49 -0.21 11.00
CA HIS A 9 14.30 0.62 10.87
C HIS A 9 14.54 1.99 11.52
N GLU A 10 14.93 2.00 12.79
CA GLU A 10 15.26 3.24 13.52
C GLU A 10 16.45 3.97 12.87
N SER A 11 17.48 3.25 12.43
CA SER A 11 18.62 3.85 11.73
C SER A 11 18.22 4.50 10.41
N LEU A 12 17.27 3.94 9.65
CA LEU A 12 16.75 4.57 8.44
C LEU A 12 16.07 5.91 8.80
N HIS A 13 15.23 5.94 9.84
CA HIS A 13 14.61 7.18 10.30
C HIS A 13 15.63 8.23 10.76
N LEU A 14 16.75 7.82 11.34
CA LEU A 14 17.80 8.72 11.84
C LEU A 14 18.78 9.20 10.75
N THR A 15 18.99 8.40 9.70
CA THR A 15 20.04 8.66 8.68
C THR A 15 19.49 9.22 7.37
N GLN A 16 18.20 9.02 7.09
CA GLN A 16 17.55 9.61 5.94
C GLN A 16 16.90 10.95 6.32
N LYS A 17 16.98 11.94 5.44
CA LYS A 17 16.07 13.10 5.56
C LYS A 17 14.66 12.56 5.34
N PHE A 18 13.81 12.68 6.37
CA PHE A 18 12.45 12.18 6.30
C PHE A 18 11.64 13.00 5.29
N VAL A 19 11.15 12.35 4.23
CA VAL A 19 10.36 12.98 3.16
C VAL A 19 8.93 12.43 3.15
N GLY A 20 8.41 11.98 4.30
CA GLY A 20 6.98 11.62 4.42
C GLY A 20 6.67 10.13 4.19
N PRO A 21 5.46 9.79 3.70
CA PRO A 21 4.92 8.42 3.75
C PRO A 21 5.73 7.36 2.99
N ALA A 22 6.47 7.74 1.95
CA ALA A 22 7.30 6.82 1.19
C ALA A 22 8.49 6.29 2.00
N ASN A 23 9.08 7.11 2.88
CA ASN A 23 10.11 6.66 3.82
C ASN A 23 9.55 5.71 4.88
N GLU A 24 8.36 5.99 5.41
CA GLU A 24 7.67 5.08 6.34
C GLU A 24 7.46 3.70 5.71
N LEU A 25 6.99 3.66 4.46
CA LEU A 25 6.84 2.41 3.71
C LEU A 25 8.16 1.64 3.60
N GLU A 26 9.27 2.32 3.28
CA GLU A 26 10.61 1.68 3.22
C GLU A 26 11.02 1.12 4.59
N ALA A 27 10.78 1.88 5.67
CA ALA A 27 11.11 1.44 7.02
C ALA A 27 10.27 0.24 7.45
N TYR A 28 8.96 0.23 7.19
CA TYR A 28 8.09 -0.91 7.49
C TYR A 28 8.37 -2.13 6.62
N SER A 29 8.89 -1.92 5.41
CA SER A 29 9.34 -3.00 4.54
C SER A 29 10.43 -3.85 5.21
N LEU A 30 11.36 -3.23 5.94
CA LEU A 30 12.38 -3.97 6.71
C LEU A 30 11.77 -4.86 7.78
N ASN A 31 10.75 -4.38 8.48
CA ASN A 31 10.08 -5.14 9.54
C ASN A 31 9.44 -6.40 8.97
N ILE A 32 8.65 -6.29 7.88
CA ILE A 32 7.97 -7.45 7.29
C ILE A 32 8.93 -8.45 6.64
N ILE A 33 10.04 -7.98 6.05
CA ILE A 33 11.10 -8.88 5.53
C ILE A 33 11.74 -9.66 6.67
N SER A 34 11.96 -9.01 7.81
CA SER A 34 12.61 -9.65 8.97
C SER A 34 11.70 -10.65 9.69
N ASP A 35 10.41 -10.35 9.79
CA ASP A 35 9.43 -11.16 10.48
C ASP A 35 8.03 -11.00 9.88
N PRO A 36 7.45 -12.07 9.31
CA PRO A 36 6.16 -12.03 8.65
C PRO A 36 4.99 -11.64 9.53
N ARG A 37 5.15 -11.75 10.86
CA ARG A 37 4.10 -11.37 11.82
C ARG A 37 3.80 -9.88 11.78
N PHE A 38 4.76 -9.04 11.35
CA PHE A 38 4.52 -7.61 11.16
C PHE A 38 3.52 -7.31 10.04
N LEU A 39 3.27 -8.24 9.11
CA LEU A 39 2.23 -8.06 8.10
C LEU A 39 0.82 -8.03 8.72
N LEU A 40 0.64 -8.69 9.87
CA LEU A 40 -0.62 -8.75 10.59
C LEU A 40 -0.80 -7.56 11.54
N LEU A 41 0.30 -7.01 12.05
CA LEU A 41 0.29 -5.83 12.90
C LEU A 41 0.27 -4.55 12.06
N ASN A 42 -0.93 -4.15 11.67
CA ASN A 42 -1.27 -2.75 11.42
C ASN A 42 -0.48 -2.02 10.31
N PHE A 43 -0.65 -2.43 9.04
CA PHE A 43 -0.17 -1.64 7.92
C PHE A 43 -1.20 -1.50 6.80
N PRO A 44 -1.83 -0.31 6.63
CA PRO A 44 -2.59 0.01 5.42
C PRO A 44 -1.70 0.02 4.16
N TYR A 45 -0.37 -0.08 4.34
CA TYR A 45 0.62 -0.11 3.27
C TYR A 45 0.57 -1.37 2.41
N PHE A 46 0.33 -2.54 3.02
CA PHE A 46 0.48 -3.83 2.33
C PHE A 46 -0.86 -4.47 1.96
N GLU A 47 -1.93 -4.13 2.68
CA GLU A 47 -3.23 -4.81 2.65
C GLU A 47 -3.79 -5.02 1.25
N ASP A 48 -3.88 -3.97 0.44
CA ASP A 48 -4.51 -4.05 -0.89
C ASP A 48 -3.66 -4.85 -1.89
N THR A 49 -2.32 -4.77 -1.77
CA THR A 49 -1.40 -5.60 -2.55
C THR A 49 -1.52 -7.07 -2.14
N ILE A 50 -1.60 -7.36 -0.84
CA ILE A 50 -1.80 -8.72 -0.32
C ILE A 50 -3.10 -9.33 -0.80
N LYS A 51 -4.21 -8.61 -0.61
CA LYS A 51 -5.56 -9.06 -0.99
C LYS A 51 -5.68 -9.32 -2.48
N THR A 52 -5.06 -8.49 -3.30
CA THR A 52 -5.22 -8.57 -4.76
C THR A 52 -4.40 -9.70 -5.37
N PHE A 53 -3.17 -9.92 -4.89
CA PHE A 53 -2.21 -10.78 -5.61
C PHE A 53 -1.84 -12.08 -4.89
N PHE A 54 -2.08 -12.20 -3.59
CA PHE A 54 -1.48 -13.28 -2.80
C PHE A 54 -2.48 -14.05 -1.93
N ILE A 55 -3.32 -13.34 -1.18
CA ILE A 55 -4.20 -13.96 -0.17
C ILE A 55 -5.62 -13.39 -0.32
N GLU A 56 -6.48 -14.10 -1.05
CA GLU A 56 -7.86 -13.68 -1.30
C GLU A 56 -8.66 -13.53 0.01
N ASN A 57 -8.46 -14.44 0.96
CA ASN A 57 -9.12 -14.42 2.26
C ASN A 57 -8.32 -13.68 3.35
N PHE A 58 -7.43 -12.75 2.99
CA PHE A 58 -6.58 -12.05 3.96
C PHE A 58 -7.39 -11.32 5.03
N SER A 59 -8.56 -10.79 4.67
CA SER A 59 -9.50 -10.18 5.64
C SER A 59 -9.92 -11.17 6.72
N GLU A 60 -10.17 -12.43 6.39
CA GLU A 60 -10.53 -13.47 7.35
C GLU A 60 -9.36 -13.83 8.25
N VAL A 61 -8.14 -13.84 7.71
CA VAL A 61 -6.90 -14.05 8.47
C VAL A 61 -6.71 -12.93 9.50
N LEU A 62 -6.89 -11.67 9.08
CA LEU A 62 -6.81 -10.51 9.97
C LEU A 62 -7.91 -10.54 11.04
N ASN A 63 -9.17 -10.78 10.65
CA ASN A 63 -10.28 -10.86 11.59
C ASN A 63 -10.05 -11.95 12.64
N SER A 64 -9.57 -13.13 12.20
CA SER A 64 -9.23 -14.24 13.09
C SER A 64 -8.08 -13.89 14.04
N PHE A 65 -7.07 -13.16 13.55
CA PHE A 65 -5.94 -12.69 14.36
C PHE A 65 -6.37 -11.73 15.47
N TYR A 66 -7.23 -10.76 15.14
CA TYR A 66 -7.72 -9.73 16.07
C TYR A 66 -8.85 -10.20 16.99
N ALA A 67 -9.53 -11.30 16.65
CA ALA A 67 -10.53 -11.92 17.52
C ALA A 67 -9.93 -12.73 18.69
N ARG A 68 -8.60 -12.90 18.74
CA ARG A 68 -7.93 -13.66 19.80
C ARG A 68 -8.13 -13.00 21.17
N PRO A 69 -8.36 -13.78 22.24
CA PRO A 69 -8.63 -13.25 23.55
C PRO A 69 -7.43 -12.47 24.10
N ILE A 70 -7.73 -11.36 24.78
CA ILE A 70 -6.76 -10.56 25.54
C ILE A 70 -7.02 -10.70 27.03
N ARG A 71 -5.99 -10.49 27.84
CA ARG A 71 -6.12 -10.39 29.30
C ARG A 71 -6.23 -8.91 29.66
N GLU A 72 -7.46 -8.45 29.88
CA GLU A 72 -7.74 -7.05 30.23
C GLU A 72 -7.15 -6.65 31.59
N GLN A 73 -6.84 -7.63 32.45
CA GLN A 73 -6.23 -7.38 33.76
C GLN A 73 -4.73 -7.06 33.68
N LEU A 74 -4.09 -7.25 32.51
CA LEU A 74 -2.70 -6.87 32.30
C LEU A 74 -2.62 -5.42 31.85
N PHE A 75 -1.70 -4.64 32.43
CA PHE A 75 -1.32 -3.31 31.96
C PHE A 75 -0.43 -3.40 30.70
N VAL A 76 -0.85 -4.19 29.73
CA VAL A 76 -0.14 -4.43 28.47
C VAL A 76 -1.11 -4.13 27.31
N PRO A 77 -0.71 -3.30 26.31
CA PRO A 77 -1.54 -3.00 25.15
C PRO A 77 -2.02 -4.26 24.41
N LYS A 78 -3.20 -4.20 23.80
CA LYS A 78 -3.84 -5.35 23.12
C LYS A 78 -2.96 -5.88 22.00
N GLU A 79 -2.34 -4.97 21.25
CA GLU A 79 -1.42 -5.22 20.14
C GLU A 79 -0.21 -6.04 20.59
N THR A 80 0.38 -5.67 21.73
CA THR A 80 1.49 -6.40 22.33
C THR A 80 1.04 -7.79 22.78
N GLN A 81 -0.15 -7.91 23.38
CA GLN A 81 -0.70 -9.22 23.79
C GLN A 81 -0.94 -10.13 22.58
N TRP A 82 -1.53 -9.62 21.51
CA TRP A 82 -1.72 -10.38 20.26
C TRP A 82 -0.40 -10.80 19.63
N PHE A 83 0.62 -9.95 19.65
CA PHE A 83 1.92 -10.29 19.08
C PHE A 83 2.72 -11.31 19.90
N LEU A 84 2.57 -11.30 21.22
CA LEU A 84 3.24 -12.27 22.10
C LEU A 84 2.50 -13.61 22.18
N ALA A 85 1.20 -13.62 21.85
CA ALA A 85 0.44 -14.86 21.78
C ALA A 85 0.97 -15.77 20.65
N PRO A 86 0.99 -17.12 20.84
CA PRO A 86 1.38 -18.05 19.80
C PRO A 86 0.62 -17.81 18.49
N PHE A 87 1.35 -17.88 17.38
CA PHE A 87 0.78 -17.79 16.04
C PHE A 87 0.39 -19.19 15.57
N ASN A 88 -0.66 -19.28 14.76
CA ASN A 88 -0.93 -20.49 14.01
C ASN A 88 0.18 -20.68 12.97
N GLU A 89 0.89 -21.81 13.04
CA GLU A 89 2.06 -22.06 12.19
C GLU A 89 1.71 -22.20 10.70
N ASP A 90 0.55 -22.76 10.36
CA ASP A 90 0.10 -22.88 8.96
C ASP A 90 -0.17 -21.49 8.35
N GLN A 91 -0.86 -20.62 9.11
CA GLN A 91 -1.07 -19.23 8.71
C GLN A 91 0.26 -18.48 8.61
N LEU A 92 1.18 -18.70 9.55
CA LEU A 92 2.50 -18.09 9.52
C LEU A 92 3.31 -18.53 8.29
N MET A 93 3.20 -19.80 7.89
CA MET A 93 3.82 -20.33 6.69
C MET A 93 3.27 -19.66 5.42
N HIS A 94 1.96 -19.48 5.30
CA HIS A 94 1.36 -18.74 4.18
C HIS A 94 1.85 -17.28 4.12
N LEU A 95 1.96 -16.60 5.27
CA LEU A 95 2.49 -15.23 5.34
C LEU A 95 3.97 -15.17 4.93
N ARG A 96 4.78 -16.15 5.33
CA ARG A 96 6.19 -16.25 4.88
C ARG A 96 6.29 -16.39 3.37
N GLN A 97 5.43 -17.22 2.77
CA GLN A 97 5.40 -17.39 1.31
C GLN A 97 5.03 -16.09 0.61
N ALA A 98 4.00 -15.38 1.09
CA ALA A 98 3.62 -14.08 0.53
C ALA A 98 4.77 -13.06 0.62
N ILE A 99 5.50 -13.02 1.74
CA ILE A 99 6.62 -12.09 1.92
C ILE A 99 7.80 -12.41 1.02
N ASN A 100 8.11 -13.69 0.80
CA ASN A 100 9.17 -14.08 -0.14
C ASN A 100 8.86 -13.58 -1.56
N ILE A 101 7.59 -13.49 -1.95
CA ILE A 101 7.17 -12.97 -3.25
C ILE A 101 7.16 -11.44 -3.27
N ILE A 102 6.87 -10.78 -2.15
CA ILE A 102 6.81 -9.31 -2.05
C ILE A 102 8.17 -8.68 -1.85
N ALA A 103 9.14 -9.37 -1.24
CA ALA A 103 10.47 -8.82 -0.98
C ALA A 103 11.16 -8.21 -2.23
N PRO A 104 11.10 -8.82 -3.43
CA PRO A 104 11.56 -8.18 -4.67
C PRO A 104 10.84 -6.85 -5.00
N LEU A 105 9.54 -6.75 -4.73
CA LEU A 105 8.77 -5.51 -4.89
C LEU A 105 9.27 -4.43 -3.94
N LEU A 106 9.54 -4.80 -2.68
CA LEU A 106 10.03 -3.85 -1.66
C LEU A 106 11.43 -3.33 -1.97
N ASN A 107 12.29 -4.17 -2.57
CA ASN A 107 13.59 -3.72 -3.06
C ASN A 107 13.45 -2.66 -4.16
N GLU A 108 12.49 -2.84 -5.07
CA GLU A 108 12.18 -1.84 -6.11
C GLU A 108 11.58 -0.57 -5.49
N VAL A 109 10.70 -0.68 -4.49
CA VAL A 109 10.18 0.45 -3.71
C VAL A 109 11.33 1.26 -3.11
N SER A 110 12.26 0.61 -2.40
CA SER A 110 13.43 1.27 -1.82
C SER A 110 14.29 1.96 -2.88
N ARG A 111 14.56 1.29 -4.01
CA ARG A 111 15.31 1.87 -5.14
C ARG A 111 14.62 3.12 -5.70
N LEU A 112 13.30 3.07 -5.92
CA LEU A 112 12.54 4.20 -6.43
C LEU A 112 12.48 5.35 -5.42
N ASN A 113 12.27 5.05 -4.14
CA ASN A 113 12.27 6.03 -3.06
C ASN A 113 13.59 6.81 -2.99
N ARG A 114 14.72 6.14 -3.19
CA ARG A 114 16.04 6.80 -3.20
C ARG A 114 16.28 7.64 -4.46
N ASN A 115 15.71 7.24 -5.59
CA ASN A 115 15.91 7.93 -6.87
C ASN A 115 14.97 9.12 -7.07
N TYR A 116 13.77 9.07 -6.50
CA TYR A 116 12.71 10.08 -6.67
C TYR A 116 12.00 10.41 -5.35
N PRO A 117 12.74 10.73 -4.26
CA PRO A 117 12.16 10.87 -2.93
C PRO A 117 11.10 11.98 -2.87
N LYS A 118 11.36 13.11 -3.54
CA LYS A 118 10.46 14.28 -3.54
C LYS A 118 9.16 14.00 -4.30
N GLU A 119 9.26 13.42 -5.48
CA GLU A 119 8.12 13.08 -6.32
C GLU A 119 7.19 12.08 -5.62
N LEU A 120 7.77 11.08 -4.98
CA LEU A 120 7.02 10.03 -4.29
C LEU A 120 6.34 10.56 -3.02
N ALA A 121 7.04 11.39 -2.26
CA ALA A 121 6.47 12.12 -1.13
C ALA A 121 5.25 12.95 -1.54
N TYR A 122 5.44 13.78 -2.57
CA TYR A 122 4.39 14.62 -3.13
C TYR A 122 3.19 13.81 -3.62
N LEU A 123 3.41 12.73 -4.38
CA LEU A 123 2.34 11.84 -4.85
C LEU A 123 1.58 11.17 -3.69
N SER A 124 2.29 10.68 -2.67
CA SER A 124 1.68 10.07 -1.50
C SER A 124 0.82 11.06 -0.72
N GLU A 125 1.27 12.31 -0.58
CA GLU A 125 0.48 13.37 0.07
C GLU A 125 -0.73 13.79 -0.77
N GLN A 126 -0.51 14.05 -2.06
CA GLN A 126 -1.56 14.44 -3.01
C GLN A 126 -2.71 13.43 -3.01
N THR A 127 -2.38 12.14 -3.02
CA THR A 127 -3.36 11.05 -3.04
C THR A 127 -3.85 10.65 -1.66
N GLY A 128 -3.20 11.12 -0.59
CA GLY A 128 -3.43 10.66 0.78
C GLY A 128 -3.27 9.14 0.93
N ASN A 129 -2.50 8.52 0.04
CA ASN A 129 -2.32 7.08 -0.01
C ASN A 129 -0.86 6.71 0.31
N PRO A 130 -0.59 6.25 1.54
CA PRO A 130 0.76 5.93 1.97
C PRO A 130 1.28 4.62 1.33
N ALA A 131 0.39 3.79 0.78
CA ALA A 131 0.74 2.54 0.09
C ALA A 131 1.10 2.72 -1.39
N LEU A 132 0.89 3.92 -1.95
CA LEU A 132 0.84 4.15 -3.41
C LEU A 132 2.05 3.59 -4.16
N LEU A 133 3.26 3.80 -3.63
CA LEU A 133 4.48 3.35 -4.31
C LEU A 133 4.56 1.82 -4.41
N LEU A 134 4.22 1.09 -3.33
CA LEU A 134 4.17 -0.37 -3.39
C LEU A 134 3.09 -0.83 -4.38
N GLU A 135 1.93 -0.18 -4.39
CA GLU A 135 0.84 -0.54 -5.29
C GLU A 135 1.21 -0.31 -6.77
N ILE A 136 1.92 0.77 -7.09
CA ILE A 136 2.47 1.03 -8.44
C ILE A 136 3.48 -0.07 -8.83
N VAL A 137 4.39 -0.42 -7.92
CA VAL A 137 5.38 -1.48 -8.16
C VAL A 137 4.71 -2.83 -8.38
N ALA A 138 3.71 -3.16 -7.57
CA ALA A 138 2.91 -4.38 -7.72
C ALA A 138 2.17 -4.41 -9.07
N ALA A 139 1.50 -3.31 -9.45
CA ALA A 139 0.81 -3.19 -10.74
C ALA A 139 1.74 -3.43 -11.94
N LYS A 140 2.99 -2.97 -11.83
CA LYS A 140 4.03 -3.17 -12.85
C LYS A 140 4.48 -4.62 -12.93
N GLN A 141 4.80 -5.24 -11.79
CA GLN A 141 5.53 -6.52 -11.75
C GLN A 141 4.63 -7.76 -11.70
N LEU A 142 3.41 -7.65 -11.19
CA LEU A 142 2.51 -8.78 -10.98
C LEU A 142 1.43 -8.87 -12.06
N PRO A 143 0.94 -10.08 -12.37
CA PRO A 143 -0.23 -10.25 -13.23
C PRO A 143 -1.47 -9.76 -12.49
N ILE A 144 -2.13 -8.74 -13.02
CA ILE A 144 -3.37 -8.18 -12.44
C ILE A 144 -4.53 -9.10 -12.84
N PRO A 145 -5.31 -9.65 -11.87
CA PRO A 145 -6.49 -10.43 -12.19
C PRO A 145 -7.52 -9.60 -12.96
N ASP A 146 -8.17 -10.21 -13.96
CA ASP A 146 -9.20 -9.52 -14.75
C ASP A 146 -10.35 -9.05 -13.86
N SER A 147 -10.74 -7.79 -14.00
CA SER A 147 -11.87 -7.21 -13.30
C SER A 147 -13.22 -7.75 -13.80
N GLY A 148 -13.26 -8.35 -15.00
CA GLY A 148 -14.47 -8.95 -15.57
C GLY A 148 -15.55 -7.93 -15.97
N VAL A 149 -15.18 -6.64 -16.07
CA VAL A 149 -16.11 -5.57 -16.47
C VAL A 149 -15.92 -5.20 -17.94
N SER A 150 -16.95 -4.62 -18.56
CA SER A 150 -16.85 -4.14 -19.93
C SER A 150 -15.83 -3.00 -20.08
N GLU A 151 -15.30 -2.83 -21.29
CA GLU A 151 -14.35 -1.74 -21.60
C GLU A 151 -14.94 -0.36 -21.31
N GLU A 152 -16.23 -0.15 -21.58
CA GLU A 152 -16.92 1.11 -21.29
C GLU A 152 -16.93 1.40 -19.78
N THR A 153 -17.26 0.39 -18.96
CA THR A 153 -17.25 0.50 -17.50
C THR A 153 -15.85 0.74 -16.97
N ARG A 154 -14.85 0.02 -17.49
CA ARG A 154 -13.43 0.23 -17.15
C ARG A 154 -12.99 1.66 -17.46
N ARG A 155 -13.33 2.19 -18.63
CA ARG A 155 -13.01 3.58 -19.02
C ARG A 155 -13.65 4.60 -18.08
N LYS A 156 -14.92 4.40 -17.69
CA LYS A 156 -15.59 5.28 -16.70
C LYS A 156 -14.93 5.19 -15.33
N ALA A 157 -14.60 3.99 -14.85
CA ALA A 157 -13.89 3.81 -13.59
C ALA A 157 -12.54 4.54 -13.59
N PHE A 158 -11.79 4.46 -14.69
CA PHE A 158 -10.51 5.16 -14.83
C PHE A 158 -10.68 6.68 -14.78
N SER A 159 -11.76 7.22 -15.34
CA SER A 159 -12.03 8.67 -15.22
C SER A 159 -12.28 9.12 -13.78
N PHE A 160 -12.88 8.27 -12.93
CA PHE A 160 -13.00 8.58 -11.49
C PHE A 160 -11.65 8.54 -10.78
N PHE A 161 -10.79 7.57 -11.12
CA PHE A 161 -9.42 7.57 -10.59
C PHE A 161 -8.64 8.80 -11.05
N ASP A 162 -8.68 9.16 -12.33
CA ASP A 162 -8.02 10.36 -12.84
C ASP A 162 -8.51 11.63 -12.14
N LEU A 163 -9.82 11.76 -11.92
CA LEU A 163 -10.38 12.90 -11.20
C LEU A 163 -9.84 13.00 -9.78
N GLN A 164 -9.84 11.88 -9.03
CA GLN A 164 -9.45 11.89 -7.63
C GLN A 164 -7.94 11.95 -7.43
N MET A 165 -7.16 11.19 -8.21
CA MET A 165 -5.72 11.10 -8.06
C MET A 165 -5.00 12.40 -8.50
N ASN A 166 -5.61 13.18 -9.40
CA ASN A 166 -5.08 14.49 -9.81
C ASN A 166 -5.57 15.66 -8.94
N ASN A 167 -6.45 15.42 -7.96
CA ASN A 167 -6.90 16.47 -7.05
C ASN A 167 -5.75 16.90 -6.11
N LYS A 168 -5.53 18.21 -5.98
CA LYS A 168 -4.46 18.83 -5.21
C LYS A 168 -4.90 19.41 -3.87
N ASP A 169 -6.17 19.28 -3.49
CA ASP A 169 -6.68 19.85 -2.24
C ASP A 169 -5.93 19.32 -1.01
N ASN A 170 -5.44 18.08 -1.05
CA ASN A 170 -4.60 17.55 0.05
C ASN A 170 -3.33 18.37 0.26
N ILE A 171 -2.66 18.77 -0.84
CA ILE A 171 -1.43 19.57 -0.80
C ILE A 171 -1.73 21.02 -0.44
N ARG A 172 -2.79 21.59 -1.04
CA ARG A 172 -3.09 23.03 -0.92
C ARG A 172 -3.79 23.41 0.37
N LEU A 173 -4.66 22.53 0.87
CA LEU A 173 -5.56 22.81 2.00
C LEU A 173 -5.22 21.96 3.24
N GLY A 174 -4.21 21.08 3.15
CA GLY A 174 -3.76 20.22 4.24
C GLY A 174 -4.74 19.09 4.59
N TYR A 175 -5.69 18.76 3.71
CA TYR A 175 -6.58 17.63 3.90
C TYR A 175 -5.84 16.29 3.80
N LYS A 176 -6.31 15.28 4.54
CA LYS A 176 -5.78 13.90 4.50
C LYS A 176 -6.82 12.94 3.94
N ILE A 177 -7.28 13.21 2.73
CA ILE A 177 -8.30 12.40 2.05
C ILE A 177 -7.63 11.32 1.22
N ASN A 178 -8.03 10.06 1.40
CA ASN A 178 -7.54 8.96 0.58
C ASN A 178 -8.30 8.92 -0.75
N ARG A 179 -7.65 9.40 -1.81
CA ARG A 179 -8.23 9.58 -3.15
C ARG A 179 -8.64 8.27 -3.83
N LYS A 180 -7.91 7.19 -3.56
CA LYS A 180 -8.29 5.83 -3.98
C LYS A 180 -9.66 5.44 -3.38
N LYS A 181 -9.84 5.63 -2.07
CA LYS A 181 -11.11 5.31 -1.40
C LYS A 181 -12.26 6.19 -1.87
N GLU A 182 -12.03 7.47 -2.15
CA GLU A 182 -13.06 8.31 -2.77
C GLU A 182 -13.44 7.81 -4.16
N ALA A 183 -12.48 7.46 -5.01
CA ALA A 183 -12.76 6.88 -6.32
C ALA A 183 -13.59 5.58 -6.22
N PHE A 184 -13.32 4.73 -5.22
CA PHE A 184 -14.15 3.55 -4.94
C PHE A 184 -15.60 3.91 -4.61
N LEU A 185 -15.85 4.98 -3.87
CA LEU A 185 -17.22 5.46 -3.61
C LEU A 185 -17.92 5.89 -4.90
N PHE A 186 -17.23 6.54 -5.84
CA PHE A 186 -17.81 6.87 -7.14
C PHE A 186 -18.11 5.62 -7.97
N ILE A 187 -17.18 4.67 -8.03
CA ILE A 187 -17.38 3.40 -8.72
C ILE A 187 -18.57 2.63 -8.14
N GLN A 188 -18.67 2.57 -6.81
CA GLN A 188 -19.76 1.89 -6.13
C GLN A 188 -21.12 2.52 -6.42
N ASN A 189 -21.21 3.85 -6.34
CA ASN A 189 -22.51 4.53 -6.41
C ASN A 189 -22.94 4.89 -7.82
N GLN A 190 -22.00 5.14 -8.74
CA GLN A 190 -22.32 5.55 -10.12
C GLN A 190 -22.23 4.41 -11.13
N LEU A 191 -21.35 3.42 -10.91
CA LEU A 191 -21.26 2.23 -11.77
C LEU A 191 -21.96 1.01 -11.17
N MET A 192 -22.51 1.12 -9.96
CA MET A 192 -23.22 0.06 -9.26
C MET A 192 -22.38 -1.21 -9.00
N ILE A 193 -21.05 -1.10 -9.05
CA ILE A 193 -20.13 -2.19 -8.75
C ILE A 193 -19.94 -2.21 -7.23
N LYS A 194 -20.52 -3.19 -6.54
CA LYS A 194 -20.44 -3.26 -5.06
C LYS A 194 -19.28 -4.12 -4.56
N ASP A 195 -18.72 -4.96 -5.41
CA ASP A 195 -17.66 -5.88 -5.04
C ASP A 195 -16.32 -5.13 -4.89
N PRO A 196 -15.74 -5.04 -3.67
CA PRO A 196 -14.47 -4.36 -3.44
C PRO A 196 -13.29 -5.04 -4.14
N VAL A 197 -13.40 -6.33 -4.46
CA VAL A 197 -12.36 -7.04 -5.23
C VAL A 197 -12.29 -6.47 -6.65
N ILE A 198 -13.44 -6.18 -7.26
CA ILE A 198 -13.50 -5.55 -8.59
C ILE A 198 -12.93 -4.12 -8.53
N HIS A 199 -13.18 -3.37 -7.46
CA HIS A 199 -12.59 -2.03 -7.28
C HIS A 199 -11.07 -2.07 -7.26
N LEU A 200 -10.49 -3.01 -6.51
CA LEU A 200 -9.05 -3.19 -6.42
C LEU A 200 -8.44 -3.59 -7.77
N ARG A 201 -9.06 -4.53 -8.49
CA ARG A 201 -8.58 -4.93 -9.83
C ARG A 201 -8.56 -3.74 -10.79
N LEU A 202 -9.65 -2.97 -10.85
CA LEU A 202 -9.73 -1.74 -11.64
C LEU A 202 -8.67 -0.71 -11.23
N TYR A 203 -8.39 -0.58 -9.93
CA TYR A 203 -7.36 0.31 -9.43
C TYR A 203 -5.95 -0.09 -9.86
N PHE A 204 -5.60 -1.38 -9.74
CA PHE A 204 -4.29 -1.85 -10.18
C PHE A 204 -4.12 -1.74 -11.71
N GLU A 205 -5.18 -2.01 -12.48
CA GLU A 205 -5.17 -1.75 -13.93
C GLU A 205 -4.94 -0.26 -14.24
N TYR A 206 -5.62 0.62 -13.50
CA TYR A 206 -5.43 2.07 -13.59
C TYR A 206 -3.99 2.48 -13.29
N LEU A 207 -3.42 2.02 -12.16
CA LEU A 207 -2.05 2.33 -11.78
C LEU A 207 -1.06 1.87 -12.85
N LYS A 208 -1.25 0.66 -13.38
CA LYS A 208 -0.40 0.16 -14.47
C LYS A 208 -0.46 1.07 -15.69
N LYS A 209 -1.66 1.49 -16.10
CA LYS A 209 -1.85 2.38 -17.24
C LYS A 209 -1.25 3.76 -17.02
N SER A 210 -1.37 4.31 -15.81
CA SER A 210 -0.99 5.70 -15.50
C SER A 210 0.49 5.86 -15.18
N PHE A 211 1.10 4.86 -14.54
CA PHE A 211 2.48 4.96 -14.03
C PHE A 211 3.48 4.10 -14.79
N VAL A 212 3.09 3.19 -15.67
CA VAL A 212 4.04 2.34 -16.42
C VAL A 212 4.13 2.82 -17.87
N LYS A 213 5.31 3.25 -18.31
CA LYS A 213 5.58 3.67 -19.69
C LYS A 213 5.58 2.48 -20.64
N SER A 214 5.55 2.77 -21.95
CA SER A 214 5.66 1.76 -23.01
C SER A 214 6.97 0.95 -22.97
N ASP A 215 8.04 1.50 -22.39
CA ASP A 215 9.31 0.80 -22.15
C ASP A 215 9.31 -0.08 -20.87
N GLY A 216 8.17 -0.16 -20.17
CA GLY A 216 8.01 -0.94 -18.95
C GLY A 216 8.57 -0.28 -17.69
N LYS A 217 9.09 0.96 -17.76
CA LYS A 217 9.58 1.68 -16.59
C LYS A 217 8.47 2.41 -15.85
N ILE A 218 8.61 2.47 -14.53
CA ILE A 218 7.74 3.28 -13.69
C ILE A 218 8.08 4.77 -13.89
N ASN A 219 7.05 5.57 -14.13
CA ASN A 219 7.10 7.01 -14.25
C ASN A 219 6.43 7.67 -13.05
N VAL A 220 7.24 8.19 -12.14
CA VAL A 220 6.74 9.01 -11.03
C VAL A 220 7.07 10.49 -11.20
N GLN A 221 7.59 10.88 -12.37
CA GLN A 221 7.91 12.27 -12.66
C GLN A 221 6.63 13.10 -12.65
N ILE A 222 6.63 14.13 -11.81
CA ILE A 222 5.57 15.13 -11.74
C ILE A 222 5.90 16.24 -12.70
N ALA A 223 4.94 16.61 -13.56
CA ALA A 223 5.10 17.78 -14.40
C ALA A 223 5.32 19.00 -13.51
N GLU A 224 6.37 19.79 -13.80
CA GLU A 224 6.67 20.99 -13.03
C GLU A 224 5.44 21.90 -12.93
N GLY A 225 5.13 22.33 -11.72
CA GLY A 225 3.99 23.17 -11.42
C GLY A 225 4.17 23.82 -10.05
N GLU A 226 3.50 24.95 -9.81
CA GLU A 226 3.69 25.77 -8.61
C GLU A 226 3.65 24.96 -7.31
N ASP A 227 2.69 24.03 -7.19
CA ASP A 227 2.54 23.20 -5.99
C ASP A 227 3.75 22.26 -5.77
N PHE A 228 4.28 21.62 -6.81
CA PHE A 228 5.41 20.70 -6.70
C PHE A 228 6.74 21.45 -6.54
N ASN A 229 6.86 22.62 -7.17
CA ASN A 229 8.04 23.47 -7.05
C ASN A 229 8.17 24.10 -5.65
N SER A 230 7.03 24.33 -4.99
CA SER A 230 6.96 24.88 -3.63
C SER A 230 7.02 23.81 -2.52
N TYR A 231 6.87 22.53 -2.88
CA TYR A 231 7.08 21.38 -1.99
C TYR A 231 8.58 21.15 -1.74
#